data_AF-A0A929I121-F1
#
_entry.id   AF-A0A929I121-F1
#
_cell.length_a   1.000
_cell.length_b   1.000
_cell.length_c   1.000
_cell.angle_alpha   90.00
_cell.angle_beta   90.00
_cell.angle_gamma   90.00
#
_symmetry.space_group_name_H-M   'P 1'
#
loop_
_entity.id
_entity.type
_entity.pdbx_description
1 polymer ?
#
loop_
_entity_poly.entity_id
_entity_poly.type
_entity_poly.pdbx_seq_one_letter_code
_entity_poly.pdbx_strand_id
1 'polypeptide(L)'
;MRRIITIVAVVTLMATVGILSSGAEDGQKLYTAYNIWKMSKMKVINFKQGHDIIPAGTEVQDVHVWPPINSTHLRFSTVKDGSKYTIGLVERWHPRKTIKDYMDKMFTIKNFEELTEGLTEMEIRAIKKGVLVNGMSKRAVLICYGIPPEHYTPYQDADKWYYWKNRGTKITLIFNEDDMLVRGGKESLPSISKGHDIETKLKKLGDLRDKDLITQEEYDKKKAKLLEEF
;
A
#
# COMPACT_ATOMS: atom_id res chain seq x y z
N MET A 1 6.52 -77.77 -6.40
CA MET A 1 5.37 -77.40 -5.56
C MET A 1 5.39 -75.90 -5.32
N ARG A 2 4.36 -75.19 -5.82
CA ARG A 2 4.27 -73.73 -5.87
C ARG A 2 4.05 -73.14 -4.47
N ARG A 3 4.86 -72.15 -4.07
CA ARG A 3 4.60 -71.28 -2.91
C ARG A 3 3.87 -70.03 -3.41
N ILE A 4 2.64 -69.84 -2.93
CA ILE A 4 1.85 -68.62 -3.14
C ILE A 4 2.19 -67.68 -1.98
N ILE A 5 2.78 -66.52 -2.28
CA ILE A 5 2.99 -65.43 -1.32
C ILE A 5 1.91 -64.39 -1.61
N THR A 6 0.93 -64.30 -0.73
CA THR A 6 -0.10 -63.26 -0.75
C THR A 6 0.51 -61.97 -0.20
N ILE A 7 0.72 -60.98 -1.07
CA ILE A 7 1.12 -59.62 -0.66
C ILE A 7 -0.15 -58.86 -0.32
N VAL A 8 -0.33 -58.53 0.96
CA VAL A 8 -1.36 -57.60 1.45
C VAL A 8 -0.83 -56.19 1.26
N ALA A 9 -1.36 -55.46 0.28
CA ALA A 9 -1.09 -54.04 0.10
C ALA A 9 -1.99 -53.24 1.06
N VAL A 10 -1.39 -52.70 2.13
CA VAL A 10 -2.03 -51.71 3.00
C VAL A 10 -1.94 -50.36 2.31
N VAL A 11 -3.06 -49.87 1.78
CA VAL A 11 -3.17 -48.53 1.21
C VAL A 11 -3.45 -47.56 2.36
N THR A 12 -2.41 -46.86 2.81
CA THR A 12 -2.54 -45.74 3.75
C THR A 12 -3.07 -44.52 3.00
N LEU A 13 -4.34 -44.20 3.23
CA LEU A 13 -4.97 -42.98 2.71
C LEU A 13 -4.41 -41.77 3.48
N MET A 14 -3.41 -41.08 2.93
CA MET A 14 -3.02 -39.76 3.43
C MET A 14 -4.11 -38.77 3.04
N ALA A 15 -4.91 -38.35 4.02
CA ALA A 15 -5.80 -37.21 3.87
C ALA A 15 -4.95 -35.94 3.76
N THR A 16 -4.74 -35.46 2.54
CA THR A 16 -4.19 -34.12 2.30
C THR A 16 -5.22 -33.10 2.78
N VAL A 17 -4.88 -32.38 3.85
CA VAL A 17 -5.59 -31.16 4.24
C VAL A 17 -5.34 -30.13 3.14
N GLY A 18 -6.29 -30.01 2.22
CA GLY A 18 -6.27 -28.98 1.20
C GLY A 18 -6.34 -27.60 1.86
N ILE A 19 -5.25 -26.85 1.78
CA ILE A 19 -5.26 -25.42 2.04
C ILE A 19 -6.08 -24.80 0.92
N LEU A 20 -7.27 -24.28 1.25
CA LEU A 20 -8.08 -23.48 0.34
C LEU A 20 -7.33 -22.17 0.05
N SER A 21 -6.52 -22.20 -1.01
CA SER A 21 -5.88 -21.02 -1.58
C SER A 21 -6.96 -20.10 -2.15
N SER A 22 -6.92 -18.83 -1.76
CA SER A 22 -7.71 -17.79 -2.37
C SER A 22 -7.18 -17.49 -3.77
N GLY A 23 -7.89 -17.94 -4.80
CA GLY A 23 -8.05 -17.26 -6.10
C GLY A 23 -6.83 -17.01 -6.99
N ALA A 24 -5.59 -17.26 -6.54
CA ALA A 24 -4.41 -17.21 -7.38
C ALA A 24 -4.07 -18.63 -7.84
N GLU A 25 -3.94 -18.84 -9.16
CA GLU A 25 -3.38 -20.08 -9.70
C GLU A 25 -1.93 -20.24 -9.24
N ASP A 26 -1.46 -21.49 -9.15
CA ASP A 26 -0.11 -21.81 -8.68
C ASP A 26 0.93 -21.07 -9.55
N GLY A 27 1.72 -20.19 -8.90
CA GLY A 27 2.73 -19.36 -9.56
C GLY A 27 2.36 -17.91 -9.89
N GLN A 28 1.12 -17.46 -9.67
CA GLN A 28 0.77 -16.03 -9.84
C GLN A 28 1.32 -15.16 -8.70
N LYS A 29 2.00 -14.06 -9.07
CA LYS A 29 2.48 -13.06 -8.11
C LYS A 29 1.31 -12.26 -7.55
N LEU A 30 1.39 -11.96 -6.25
CA LEU A 30 0.44 -11.10 -5.55
C LEU A 30 1.10 -9.78 -5.17
N TYR A 31 0.30 -8.72 -5.22
CA TYR A 31 0.70 -7.35 -4.90
C TYR A 31 -0.33 -6.72 -3.97
N THR A 32 0.09 -5.72 -3.17
CA THR A 32 -0.85 -4.88 -2.42
C THR A 32 -1.71 -4.03 -3.37
N ALA A 33 -3.02 -4.06 -3.22
CA ALA A 33 -3.94 -3.28 -4.06
C ALA A 33 -3.92 -1.77 -3.75
N TYR A 34 -3.44 -1.39 -2.57
CA TYR A 34 -3.38 -0.01 -2.10
C TYR A 34 -2.30 0.19 -1.04
N ASN A 35 -1.98 1.44 -0.69
CA ASN A 35 -1.02 1.70 0.39
C ASN A 35 -1.55 1.26 1.76
N ILE A 36 -0.73 0.58 2.54
CA ILE A 36 -1.07 0.11 3.89
C ILE A 36 -0.19 0.85 4.91
N TRP A 37 -0.79 1.58 5.84
CA TRP A 37 -0.05 2.33 6.85
C TRP A 37 0.51 1.40 7.93
N LYS A 38 1.82 1.50 8.16
CA LYS A 38 2.51 0.67 9.14
C LYS A 38 2.25 1.22 10.55
N MET A 39 1.76 0.33 11.41
CA MET A 39 1.53 0.59 12.83
C MET A 39 1.88 -0.66 13.62
N SER A 40 2.17 -0.51 14.93
CA SER A 40 2.41 -1.66 15.80
C SER A 40 1.23 -2.65 15.85
N LYS A 41 0.00 -2.14 15.71
CA LYS A 41 -1.24 -2.94 15.65
C LYS A 41 -2.03 -2.57 14.40
N MET A 42 -1.64 -3.13 13.26
CA MET A 42 -2.31 -2.90 11.98
C MET A 42 -3.72 -3.49 11.98
N LYS A 43 -4.64 -2.78 11.32
CA LYS A 43 -6.05 -3.16 11.19
C LYS A 43 -6.53 -2.97 9.77
N VAL A 44 -7.50 -3.76 9.31
CA VAL A 44 -8.01 -3.69 7.93
C VAL A 44 -8.61 -2.31 7.59
N ILE A 45 -9.09 -1.59 8.60
CA ILE A 45 -9.54 -0.19 8.48
C ILE A 45 -8.44 0.78 8.05
N ASN A 46 -7.18 0.33 8.08
CA ASN A 46 -6.01 1.03 7.56
C ASN A 46 -5.91 2.48 8.06
N PHE A 47 -5.76 2.67 9.37
CA PHE A 47 -5.62 4.01 9.97
C PHE A 47 -4.50 4.78 9.27
N LYS A 48 -4.76 6.04 8.89
CA LYS A 48 -3.77 6.94 8.25
C LYS A 48 -2.83 7.55 9.30
N GLN A 49 -2.25 6.68 10.11
CA GLN A 49 -1.34 6.95 11.20
C GLN A 49 -0.12 6.05 11.05
N GLY A 50 1.05 6.60 11.36
CA GLY A 50 2.33 5.93 11.19
C GLY A 50 3.30 6.85 10.46
N HIS A 51 4.59 6.49 10.50
CA HIS A 51 5.65 7.21 9.80
C HIS A 51 6.01 6.57 8.46
N ASP A 52 5.45 5.40 8.17
CA ASP A 52 5.82 4.58 7.02
C ASP A 52 4.60 3.83 6.45
N ILE A 53 4.70 3.45 5.18
CA ILE A 53 3.66 2.73 4.43
C ILE A 53 4.27 1.49 3.76
N ILE A 54 3.45 0.48 3.55
CA ILE A 54 3.68 -0.55 2.53
C ILE A 54 3.05 0.01 1.26
N PRO A 55 3.84 0.39 0.23
CA PRO A 55 3.31 1.01 -0.97
C PRO A 55 2.29 0.11 -1.70
N ALA A 56 1.35 0.70 -2.42
CA ALA A 56 0.55 -0.02 -3.40
C ALA A 56 1.46 -0.67 -4.45
N GLY A 57 1.06 -1.84 -4.97
CA GLY A 57 1.86 -2.63 -5.91
C GLY A 57 3.10 -3.27 -5.30
N THR A 58 3.19 -3.38 -3.97
CA THR A 58 4.30 -4.12 -3.32
C THR A 58 4.07 -5.61 -3.49
N GLU A 59 5.05 -6.33 -4.04
CA GLU A 59 4.99 -7.79 -4.20
C GLU A 59 5.02 -8.48 -2.82
N VAL A 60 4.08 -9.41 -2.62
CA VAL A 60 3.87 -10.12 -1.36
C VAL A 60 3.77 -11.64 -1.58
N GLN A 61 4.05 -12.37 -0.51
CA GLN A 61 3.96 -13.82 -0.44
C GLN A 61 3.38 -14.27 0.91
N ASP A 62 3.16 -15.58 1.05
CA ASP A 62 2.64 -16.19 2.28
C ASP A 62 1.34 -15.53 2.77
N VAL A 63 0.48 -15.10 1.85
CA VAL A 63 -0.78 -14.45 2.17
C VAL A 63 -1.77 -15.50 2.68
N HIS A 64 -2.13 -15.44 3.96
CA HIS A 64 -3.07 -16.37 4.55
C HIS A 64 -3.80 -15.80 5.77
N VAL A 65 -4.99 -16.35 6.01
CA VAL A 65 -5.76 -16.08 7.23
C VAL A 65 -5.18 -16.92 8.39
N TRP A 66 -4.98 -16.30 9.56
CA TRP A 66 -4.42 -16.98 10.74
C TRP A 66 -5.13 -16.58 12.05
N PRO A 67 -5.59 -17.51 12.89
CA PRO A 67 -5.66 -18.97 12.67
C PRO A 67 -6.59 -19.33 11.48
N PRO A 68 -6.66 -20.59 11.00
CA PRO A 68 -7.52 -20.93 9.87
C PRO A 68 -9.03 -20.92 10.20
N ILE A 69 -9.39 -21.02 11.48
CA ILE A 69 -10.79 -21.11 11.95
C ILE A 69 -11.10 -19.90 12.85
N ASN A 70 -12.26 -19.28 12.65
CA ASN A 70 -12.74 -18.12 13.43
C ASN A 70 -11.74 -16.96 13.50
N SER A 71 -10.98 -16.76 12.42
CA SER A 71 -9.90 -15.78 12.44
C SER A 71 -10.34 -14.38 12.10
N THR A 72 -9.72 -13.47 12.83
CA THR A 72 -9.76 -12.04 12.61
C THR A 72 -8.41 -11.50 12.15
N HIS A 73 -7.44 -12.33 11.78
CA HIS A 73 -6.13 -11.87 11.34
C HIS A 73 -5.71 -12.42 9.98
N LEU A 74 -5.08 -11.55 9.22
CA LEU A 74 -4.44 -11.80 7.94
C LEU A 74 -2.94 -11.64 8.12
N ARG A 75 -2.15 -12.58 7.59
CA ARG A 75 -0.70 -12.54 7.56
C ARG A 75 -0.19 -12.54 6.13
N PHE A 76 0.94 -11.88 5.92
CA PHE A 76 1.68 -11.88 4.66
C PHE A 76 3.13 -11.43 4.91
N SER A 77 3.98 -11.69 3.94
CA SER A 77 5.37 -11.21 3.91
C SER A 77 5.61 -10.41 2.64
N THR A 78 6.44 -9.37 2.70
CA THR A 78 6.92 -8.67 1.50
C THR A 78 8.09 -9.42 0.89
N VAL A 79 8.10 -9.59 -0.43
CA VAL A 79 9.12 -10.39 -1.13
C VAL A 79 10.50 -9.72 -1.08
N LYS A 80 10.53 -8.38 -1.22
CA LYS A 80 11.78 -7.61 -1.36
C LYS A 80 12.70 -7.69 -0.14
N ASP A 81 12.14 -7.63 1.06
CA ASP A 81 12.88 -7.49 2.33
C ASP A 81 12.52 -8.56 3.36
N GLY A 82 11.58 -9.46 3.05
CA GLY A 82 11.14 -10.53 3.96
C GLY A 82 10.36 -10.03 5.18
N SER A 83 9.95 -8.76 5.23
CA SER A 83 9.21 -8.20 6.35
C SER A 83 7.84 -8.89 6.51
N LYS A 84 7.52 -9.32 7.74
CA LYS A 84 6.29 -10.04 8.06
C LYS A 84 5.27 -9.12 8.72
N TYR A 85 4.02 -9.21 8.28
CA TYR A 85 2.94 -8.37 8.77
C TYR A 85 1.75 -9.20 9.25
N THR A 86 1.04 -8.67 10.24
CA THR A 86 -0.25 -9.21 10.71
C THR A 86 -1.26 -8.07 10.80
N ILE A 87 -2.41 -8.24 10.14
CA ILE A 87 -3.47 -7.24 10.07
C ILE A 87 -4.75 -7.81 10.67
N GLY A 88 -5.32 -7.11 11.64
CA GLY A 88 -6.54 -7.54 12.32
C GLY A 88 -7.82 -6.91 11.77
N LEU A 89 -8.88 -7.70 11.66
CA LEU A 89 -10.26 -7.27 11.52
C LEU A 89 -10.83 -6.90 12.90
N VAL A 90 -11.70 -5.89 12.93
CA VAL A 90 -12.52 -5.56 14.10
C VAL A 90 -13.97 -5.52 13.64
N GLU A 91 -14.74 -6.55 13.98
CA GLU A 91 -16.08 -6.80 13.40
C GLU A 91 -17.04 -5.61 13.54
N ARG A 92 -17.04 -4.91 14.69
CA ARG A 92 -17.87 -3.70 14.91
C ARG A 92 -17.63 -2.57 13.89
N TRP A 93 -16.49 -2.55 13.20
CA TRP A 93 -16.18 -1.56 12.16
C TRP A 93 -16.48 -2.07 10.75
N HIS A 94 -16.75 -3.36 10.61
CA HIS A 94 -16.88 -4.03 9.33
C HIS A 94 -18.06 -5.02 9.40
N PRO A 95 -19.29 -4.52 9.63
CA PRO A 95 -20.44 -5.37 9.82
C PRO A 95 -20.68 -6.25 8.59
N ARG A 96 -20.92 -7.54 8.82
CA ARG A 96 -21.15 -8.57 7.78
C ARG A 96 -19.95 -8.79 6.84
N LYS A 97 -18.73 -8.45 7.27
CA LYS A 97 -17.49 -8.74 6.53
C LYS A 97 -16.58 -9.65 7.34
N THR A 98 -15.90 -10.54 6.63
CA THR A 98 -14.91 -11.48 7.16
C THR A 98 -13.50 -10.99 6.84
N ILE A 99 -12.49 -11.57 7.49
CA ILE A 99 -11.09 -11.26 7.16
C ILE A 99 -10.74 -11.69 5.73
N LYS A 100 -11.40 -12.74 5.21
CA LYS A 100 -11.24 -13.18 3.82
C LYS A 100 -11.71 -12.12 2.83
N ASP A 101 -12.83 -11.45 3.10
CA ASP A 101 -13.30 -10.35 2.25
C ASP A 101 -12.26 -9.24 2.13
N TYR A 102 -11.50 -8.97 3.20
CA TYR A 102 -10.40 -7.99 3.16
C TYR A 102 -9.16 -8.54 2.49
N MET A 103 -8.84 -9.82 2.63
CA MET A 103 -7.74 -10.43 1.89
C MET A 103 -7.93 -10.25 0.38
N ASP A 104 -9.12 -10.56 -0.12
CA ASP A 104 -9.48 -10.42 -1.54
C ASP A 104 -9.49 -8.94 -2.02
N LYS A 105 -9.68 -7.99 -1.11
CA LYS A 105 -9.63 -6.54 -1.38
C LYS A 105 -8.22 -5.95 -1.27
N MET A 106 -7.39 -6.50 -0.38
CA MET A 106 -6.07 -5.97 -0.01
C MET A 106 -4.99 -6.39 -1.00
N PHE A 107 -5.19 -7.52 -1.66
CA PHE A 107 -4.24 -8.07 -2.60
C PHE A 107 -4.82 -8.20 -3.99
N THR A 108 -3.95 -8.13 -4.98
CA THR A 108 -4.29 -8.17 -6.39
C THR A 108 -3.17 -8.87 -7.15
N ILE A 109 -3.46 -9.32 -8.37
CA ILE A 109 -2.45 -9.82 -9.32
C ILE A 109 -1.80 -8.69 -10.13
N LYS A 110 -2.33 -7.47 -10.04
CA LYS A 110 -1.82 -6.30 -10.78
C LYS A 110 -0.65 -5.65 -10.05
N ASN A 111 0.45 -5.42 -10.74
CA ASN A 111 1.56 -4.61 -10.23
C ASN A 111 1.17 -3.11 -10.15
N PHE A 112 2.11 -2.26 -9.70
CA PHE A 112 1.82 -0.83 -9.52
C PHE A 112 1.49 -0.13 -10.84
N GLU A 113 2.23 -0.45 -11.90
CA GLU A 113 2.05 0.11 -13.24
C GLU A 113 0.65 -0.21 -13.77
N GLU A 114 0.22 -1.47 -13.66
CA GLU A 114 -1.12 -1.93 -14.07
C GLU A 114 -2.23 -1.37 -13.18
N LEU A 115 -2.00 -1.20 -11.87
CA LEU A 115 -2.96 -0.57 -10.96
C LEU A 115 -3.22 0.90 -11.32
N THR A 116 -2.19 1.59 -11.78
CA THR A 116 -2.19 3.03 -12.01
C THR A 116 -2.34 3.42 -13.48
N GLU A 117 -2.48 2.45 -14.38
CA GLU A 117 -2.75 2.67 -15.80
C GLU A 117 -3.94 3.63 -15.98
N GLY A 118 -3.76 4.65 -16.81
CA GLY A 118 -4.77 5.69 -17.09
C GLY A 118 -4.96 6.74 -15.98
N LEU A 119 -4.17 6.71 -14.89
CA LEU A 119 -4.13 7.81 -13.93
C LEU A 119 -3.19 8.92 -14.39
N THR A 120 -3.47 10.14 -13.92
CA THR A 120 -2.62 11.29 -14.16
C THR A 120 -1.30 11.19 -13.41
N GLU A 121 -0.26 11.90 -13.87
CA GLU A 121 1.02 11.98 -13.16
C GLU A 121 0.89 12.52 -11.73
N MET A 122 -0.05 13.46 -11.52
CA MET A 122 -0.35 14.00 -10.21
C MET A 122 -0.84 12.90 -9.27
N GLU A 123 -1.83 12.10 -9.71
CA GLU A 123 -2.37 10.99 -8.94
C GLU A 123 -1.31 9.92 -8.65
N ILE A 124 -0.51 9.53 -9.65
CA ILE A 124 0.56 8.54 -9.47
C ILE A 124 1.56 9.01 -8.41
N ARG A 125 1.99 10.29 -8.48
CA ARG A 125 2.90 10.87 -7.48
C ARG A 125 2.25 10.96 -6.10
N ALA A 126 0.96 11.29 -6.03
CA ALA A 126 0.21 11.35 -4.78
C ALA A 126 0.11 9.96 -4.11
N ILE A 127 -0.22 8.93 -4.89
CA ILE A 127 -0.27 7.53 -4.46
C ILE A 127 1.09 7.09 -3.93
N LYS A 128 2.19 7.29 -4.67
CA LYS A 128 3.54 6.93 -4.22
C LYS A 128 3.93 7.58 -2.90
N LYS A 129 3.44 8.81 -2.66
CA LYS A 129 3.69 9.56 -1.42
C LYS A 129 2.69 9.23 -0.30
N GLY A 130 1.65 8.45 -0.55
CA GLY A 130 0.58 8.19 0.42
C GLY A 130 -0.19 9.46 0.84
N VAL A 131 -0.35 10.42 -0.07
CA VAL A 131 -1.07 11.67 0.21
C VAL A 131 -2.25 11.82 -0.75
N LEU A 132 -3.32 12.44 -0.27
CA LEU A 132 -4.44 12.84 -1.12
C LEU A 132 -4.27 14.30 -1.54
N VAL A 133 -4.68 14.60 -2.77
CA VAL A 133 -4.63 15.94 -3.38
C VAL A 133 -5.98 16.18 -4.02
N ASN A 134 -6.51 17.41 -3.91
CA ASN A 134 -7.72 17.77 -4.62
C ASN A 134 -7.50 17.59 -6.14
N GLY A 135 -8.50 17.07 -6.85
CA GLY A 135 -8.41 16.65 -8.24
C GLY A 135 -7.99 15.19 -8.44
N MET A 136 -7.86 14.37 -7.39
CA MET A 136 -7.72 12.92 -7.54
C MET A 136 -9.07 12.26 -7.81
N SER A 137 -9.13 11.29 -8.72
CA SER A 137 -10.31 10.44 -8.93
C SER A 137 -10.60 9.52 -7.74
N LYS A 138 -11.85 9.08 -7.56
CA LYS A 138 -12.21 8.03 -6.57
C LYS A 138 -11.30 6.80 -6.69
N ARG A 139 -10.96 6.37 -7.92
CA ARG A 139 -10.02 5.25 -8.16
C ARG A 139 -8.64 5.52 -7.59
N ALA A 140 -8.06 6.69 -7.86
CA ALA A 140 -6.76 7.05 -7.32
C ALA A 140 -6.78 7.16 -5.79
N VAL A 141 -7.88 7.65 -5.20
CA VAL A 141 -8.08 7.67 -3.75
C VAL A 141 -8.09 6.25 -3.17
N LEU A 142 -8.77 5.29 -3.83
CA LEU A 142 -8.79 3.90 -3.38
C LEU A 142 -7.42 3.23 -3.44
N ILE A 143 -6.63 3.46 -4.49
CA ILE A 143 -5.26 2.93 -4.55
C ILE A 143 -4.36 3.63 -3.51
N CYS A 144 -4.57 4.92 -3.27
CA CYS A 144 -3.79 5.67 -2.29
C CYS A 144 -4.13 5.26 -0.85
N TYR A 145 -5.40 5.21 -0.47
CA TYR A 145 -5.88 5.10 0.91
C TYR A 145 -6.56 3.76 1.23
N GLY A 146 -6.82 2.91 0.24
CA GLY A 146 -7.63 1.70 0.39
C GLY A 146 -9.11 2.00 0.49
N ILE A 147 -9.91 0.96 0.73
CA ILE A 147 -11.36 1.06 0.80
C ILE A 147 -11.79 1.80 2.08
N PRO A 148 -12.72 2.76 2.01
CA PRO A 148 -13.19 3.45 3.19
C PRO A 148 -14.00 2.50 4.09
N PRO A 149 -13.96 2.68 5.43
CA PRO A 149 -14.74 1.90 6.38
C PRO A 149 -16.25 1.93 6.09
N GLU A 150 -16.84 0.75 5.93
CA GLU A 150 -18.24 0.57 5.53
C GLU A 150 -19.23 1.15 6.56
N HIS A 151 -18.88 1.15 7.85
CA HIS A 151 -19.74 1.71 8.91
C HIS A 151 -19.86 3.24 8.89
N TYR A 152 -19.06 3.94 8.08
CA TYR A 152 -19.21 5.38 7.81
C TYR A 152 -19.39 5.71 6.33
N THR A 153 -18.92 4.83 5.44
CA THR A 153 -19.03 4.96 3.99
C THR A 153 -19.62 3.67 3.43
N PRO A 154 -20.94 3.45 3.57
CA PRO A 154 -21.56 2.18 3.20
C PRO A 154 -21.54 1.92 1.69
N TYR A 155 -21.51 2.98 0.89
CA TYR A 155 -21.51 2.92 -0.56
C TYR A 155 -20.31 3.69 -1.12
N GLN A 156 -19.62 3.11 -2.11
CA GLN A 156 -18.44 3.72 -2.72
C GLN A 156 -18.81 4.77 -3.79
N ASP A 157 -20.00 4.69 -4.36
CA ASP A 157 -20.55 5.71 -5.26
C ASP A 157 -20.90 7.02 -4.54
N ALA A 158 -21.01 7.03 -3.21
CA ALA A 158 -21.30 8.23 -2.44
C ALA A 158 -20.27 9.36 -2.65
N ASP A 159 -20.76 10.60 -2.71
CA ASP A 159 -19.92 11.80 -2.87
C ASP A 159 -19.14 12.17 -1.62
N LYS A 160 -19.37 11.48 -0.51
CA LYS A 160 -18.72 11.76 0.77
C LYS A 160 -18.17 10.48 1.37
N TRP A 161 -16.85 10.42 1.51
CA TRP A 161 -16.17 9.31 2.15
C TRP A 161 -15.53 9.74 3.47
N TYR A 162 -15.45 8.79 4.39
CA TYR A 162 -14.77 8.97 5.67
C TYR A 162 -13.65 7.95 5.81
N TYR A 163 -12.46 8.44 6.18
CA TYR A 163 -11.34 7.62 6.62
C TYR A 163 -11.01 7.92 8.07
N TRP A 164 -10.31 6.99 8.72
CA TRP A 164 -9.75 7.25 10.05
C TRP A 164 -8.28 7.62 9.93
N LYS A 165 -7.92 8.80 10.43
CA LYS A 165 -6.51 9.14 10.66
C LYS A 165 -5.97 8.30 11.79
N ASN A 166 -6.69 8.28 12.90
CA ASN A 166 -6.42 7.47 14.09
C ASN A 166 -7.77 7.12 14.75
N ARG A 167 -7.78 6.52 15.94
CA ARG A 167 -9.03 6.11 16.61
C ARG A 167 -9.99 7.25 16.98
N GLY A 168 -9.50 8.47 17.11
CA GLY A 168 -10.30 9.65 17.53
C GLY A 168 -10.49 10.70 16.43
N THR A 169 -9.77 10.59 15.31
CA THR A 169 -9.76 11.61 14.25
C THR A 169 -10.15 11.01 12.91
N LYS A 170 -11.17 11.61 12.28
CA LYS A 170 -11.64 11.26 10.95
C LYS A 170 -11.10 12.24 9.90
N ILE A 171 -10.90 11.73 8.70
CA ILE A 171 -10.65 12.49 7.48
C ILE A 171 -11.94 12.41 6.67
N THR A 172 -12.48 13.56 6.26
CA THR A 172 -13.67 13.62 5.42
C THR A 172 -13.26 14.03 4.02
N LEU A 173 -13.63 13.23 3.03
CA LEU A 173 -13.42 13.52 1.62
C LEU A 173 -14.76 13.88 0.98
N ILE A 174 -14.75 14.86 0.07
CA ILE A 174 -15.91 15.20 -0.76
C ILE A 174 -15.50 15.12 -2.23
N PHE A 175 -16.32 14.43 -3.01
CA PHE A 175 -16.22 14.29 -4.45
C PHE A 175 -17.27 15.14 -5.16
N ASN A 176 -16.99 15.56 -6.39
CA ASN A 176 -17.98 16.17 -7.27
C ASN A 176 -18.69 15.11 -8.14
N GLU A 177 -19.56 15.56 -9.05
CA GLU A 177 -20.33 14.71 -9.97
C GLU A 177 -19.45 13.92 -10.95
N ASP A 178 -18.21 14.37 -11.19
CA ASP A 178 -17.22 13.69 -12.02
C ASP A 178 -16.35 12.68 -11.23
N ASP A 179 -16.74 12.34 -10.00
CA ASP A 179 -15.99 11.46 -9.09
C ASP A 179 -14.58 11.96 -8.72
N MET A 180 -14.37 13.29 -8.77
CA MET A 180 -13.11 13.94 -8.45
C MET A 180 -13.12 14.53 -7.04
N LEU A 181 -12.05 14.30 -6.28
CA LEU A 181 -11.88 14.80 -4.91
C LEU A 181 -11.77 16.33 -4.92
N VAL A 182 -12.76 17.04 -4.37
CA VAL A 182 -12.75 18.50 -4.29
C VAL A 182 -12.44 19.03 -2.90
N ARG A 183 -12.54 18.19 -1.86
CA ARG A 183 -12.21 18.58 -0.49
C ARG A 183 -11.69 17.41 0.35
N GLY A 184 -10.70 17.67 1.20
CA GLY A 184 -10.13 16.69 2.13
C GLY A 184 -8.77 16.15 1.69
N GLY A 185 -8.34 16.46 0.47
CA GLY A 185 -6.94 16.38 0.03
C GLY A 185 -6.16 17.66 0.34
N LYS A 186 -4.88 17.66 -0.01
CA LYS A 186 -4.06 18.88 -0.08
C LYS A 186 -4.42 19.69 -1.33
N GLU A 187 -4.31 21.01 -1.28
CA GLU A 187 -4.54 21.87 -2.46
C GLU A 187 -3.55 21.61 -3.59
N SER A 188 -2.35 21.16 -3.25
CA SER A 188 -1.36 20.67 -4.19
C SER A 188 -0.53 19.59 -3.53
N LEU A 189 0.15 18.77 -4.34
CA LEU A 189 1.26 17.99 -3.80
C LEU A 189 2.21 18.96 -3.10
N PRO A 190 2.78 18.60 -1.93
CA PRO A 190 3.89 19.36 -1.39
C PRO A 190 4.87 19.57 -2.52
N SER A 191 5.20 20.85 -2.79
CA SER A 191 6.17 21.19 -3.82
C SER A 191 7.36 20.25 -3.65
N ILE A 192 7.90 19.78 -4.76
CA ILE A 192 9.18 19.08 -4.74
C ILE A 192 10.16 20.14 -4.24
N SER A 193 10.30 20.26 -2.92
CA SER A 193 11.30 21.12 -2.33
C SER A 193 12.65 20.69 -2.87
N LYS A 194 12.86 19.44 -3.27
CA LYS A 194 14.10 19.00 -3.91
C LYS A 194 14.55 19.82 -5.13
N GLY A 195 13.67 20.20 -6.07
CA GLY A 195 14.06 20.95 -7.28
C GLY A 195 14.34 22.43 -7.00
N HIS A 196 13.46 23.05 -6.22
CA HIS A 196 13.65 24.45 -5.80
C HIS A 196 14.80 24.59 -4.78
N ASP A 197 15.01 23.60 -3.91
CA ASP A 197 16.09 23.55 -2.91
C ASP A 197 17.43 23.25 -3.57
N ILE A 198 17.52 22.35 -4.56
CA ILE A 198 18.79 22.12 -5.26
C ILE A 198 19.19 23.34 -6.08
N GLU A 199 18.28 23.97 -6.82
CA GLU A 199 18.58 25.20 -7.57
C GLU A 199 18.97 26.34 -6.63
N THR A 200 18.27 26.50 -5.50
CA THR A 200 18.60 27.50 -4.47
C THR A 200 19.96 27.21 -3.82
N LYS A 201 20.27 25.94 -3.53
CA LYS A 201 21.56 25.51 -2.96
C LYS A 201 22.70 25.68 -3.95
N LEU A 202 22.50 25.32 -5.21
CA LEU A 202 23.47 25.52 -6.29
C LEU A 202 23.71 27.01 -6.55
N LYS A 203 22.66 27.84 -6.51
CA LYS A 203 22.77 29.30 -6.61
C LYS A 203 23.57 29.88 -5.45
N LYS A 204 23.26 29.52 -4.20
CA LYS A 204 24.03 29.93 -3.02
C LYS A 204 25.49 29.48 -3.09
N LEU A 205 25.75 28.27 -3.59
CA LEU A 205 27.10 27.74 -3.76
C LEU A 205 27.86 28.52 -4.85
N GLY A 206 27.19 28.92 -5.93
CA GLY A 206 27.74 29.83 -6.95
C GLY A 206 28.05 31.20 -6.38
N ASP A 207 27.12 31.78 -5.60
CA ASP A 207 27.31 33.08 -4.94
C ASP A 207 28.50 33.07 -3.95
N LEU A 208 28.82 31.93 -3.31
CA LEU A 208 30.00 31.78 -2.45
C LEU A 208 31.30 31.74 -3.25
N ARG A 209 31.31 31.02 -4.38
CA ARG A 209 32.46 30.97 -5.28
C ARG A 209 32.74 32.34 -5.88
N ASP A 210 31.70 33.04 -6.35
CA ASP A 210 31.83 34.36 -6.99
C ASP A 210 32.30 35.46 -6.02
N LYS A 211 32.24 35.19 -4.71
CA LYS A 211 32.77 36.05 -3.64
C LYS A 211 34.14 35.59 -3.13
N ASP A 212 34.78 34.65 -3.81
CA ASP A 212 36.05 34.02 -3.43
C ASP A 212 36.06 33.41 -2.01
N LEU A 213 34.87 33.01 -1.50
CA LEU A 213 34.74 32.38 -0.18
C LEU A 213 35.01 30.87 -0.20
N ILE A 214 35.02 30.27 -1.38
CA ILE A 214 35.37 28.87 -1.64
C ILE A 214 36.15 28.80 -2.95
N THR A 215 37.03 27.81 -3.09
CA THR A 215 37.75 27.58 -4.36
C THR A 215 36.83 26.91 -5.40
N GLN A 216 37.23 26.96 -6.68
CA GLN A 216 36.53 26.24 -7.75
C GLN A 216 36.48 24.72 -7.49
N GLU A 217 37.56 24.14 -6.96
CA GLU A 217 37.63 22.72 -6.59
C GLU A 217 36.64 22.38 -5.45
N GLU A 218 36.53 23.24 -4.44
CA GLU A 218 35.55 23.08 -3.36
C GLU A 218 34.10 23.24 -3.84
N TYR A 219 33.86 24.17 -4.78
CA TYR A 219 32.56 24.33 -5.44
C TYR A 219 32.17 23.05 -6.18
N ASP A 220 33.05 22.48 -7.01
CA ASP A 220 32.75 21.30 -7.82
C ASP A 220 32.50 20.07 -6.94
N LYS A 221 33.28 19.89 -5.88
CA LYS A 221 33.08 18.80 -4.91
C LYS A 221 31.75 18.93 -4.16
N LYS A 222 31.41 20.14 -3.69
CA LYS A 222 30.14 20.39 -2.98
C LYS A 222 28.93 20.28 -3.91
N LYS A 223 29.07 20.71 -5.17
CA LYS A 223 28.05 20.56 -6.22
C LYS A 223 27.80 19.09 -6.55
N ALA A 224 28.84 18.28 -6.74
CA ALA A 224 28.71 16.85 -7.00
C ALA A 224 27.99 16.15 -5.84
N LYS A 225 28.41 16.41 -4.60
CA LYS A 225 27.73 15.88 -3.40
C LYS A 225 26.26 16.31 -3.32
N LEU A 226 25.95 17.57 -3.62
CA LEU A 226 24.57 18.06 -3.67
C LEU A 226 23.74 17.42 -4.80
N LEU A 227 24.36 16.98 -5.90
CA LEU A 227 23.66 16.27 -6.97
C LEU A 227 23.46 14.78 -6.64
N GLU A 228 24.33 14.19 -5.82
CA GLU A 228 24.20 12.81 -5.33
C GLU A 228 23.17 12.67 -4.19
N GLU A 229 23.00 13.70 -3.36
CA GLU A 229 22.03 13.71 -2.25
C GLU A 229 20.56 13.84 -2.72
N PHE A 230 20.33 14.18 -3.99
CA PHE A 230 19.01 14.56 -4.52
C PHE A 230 18.46 13.57 -5.53
#